data_AF-G7I5I0-F1
#
_entry.id   AF-G7I5I0-F1
#
_cell.length_a   1.000
_cell.length_b   1.000
_cell.length_c   1.000
_cell.angle_alpha   90.00
_cell.angle_beta   90.00
_cell.angle_gamma   90.00
#
_symmetry.space_group_name_H-M   'P 1'
#
loop_
_entity.id
_entity.type
_entity.pdbx_description
1 polymer ?
#
loop_
_entity_poly.entity_id
_entity_poly.type
_entity_poly.pdbx_seq_one_letter_code
_entity_poly.pdbx_strand_id
1 'polypeptide(L)'
;MEDSERVKILKAFDETKFGVKGLVDAGITKIPHMFYHPPDHTKKIYSQLNILVEYMNQVMKLGTILLELLSEAFGLNPSYLIDIGCSERLSAFAHYYPACSETELTLGTIKHADVNFISVLLQDHIGGLQVLHKDMWIDVPPLSAALIVNIGDLLQQITNDELKSVHHRVPSNLVGPRVSIASFFGTLTTRTSRFSCNTFGPIEELLCVDDSARYKETSIQEFIVSCITSINSTSPRILLLKTLQFKVVFSFHILEDPCARKRVVESVRDASETFGFFQIVNHGIPLSTLEKIKDGVKSFFEQDSEVKKKFYTREHRPFLYNSNFNLYVFIEPVSPTRVN
;
A
#
# COMPACT_ATOMS: atom_id res chain seq x y z
N MET A 1 -7.85 32.88 11.14
CA MET A 1 -7.96 34.12 11.93
C MET A 1 -6.65 34.91 11.89
N GLU A 2 -5.48 34.26 12.04
CA GLU A 2 -4.14 34.89 11.93
C GLU A 2 -3.84 35.61 10.59
N ASP A 3 -4.32 35.11 9.45
CA ASP A 3 -4.05 35.75 8.14
C ASP A 3 -4.63 37.17 8.01
N SER A 4 -5.71 37.49 8.73
CA SER A 4 -6.35 38.81 8.66
C SER A 4 -5.52 39.91 9.33
N GLU A 5 -4.79 39.57 10.40
CA GLU A 5 -3.98 40.52 11.16
C GLU A 5 -2.64 40.79 10.46
N ARG A 6 -2.01 39.74 9.90
CA ARG A 6 -0.79 39.86 9.08
C ARG A 6 -0.99 40.79 7.89
N VAL A 7 -2.12 40.67 7.18
CA VAL A 7 -2.44 41.51 6.02
C VAL A 7 -2.57 42.99 6.41
N LYS A 8 -3.13 43.29 7.59
CA LYS A 8 -3.23 44.67 8.09
C LYS A 8 -1.85 45.25 8.41
N ILE A 9 -0.97 44.46 9.03
CA ILE A 9 0.40 44.90 9.37
C ILE A 9 1.22 45.14 8.09
N LEU A 10 1.10 44.26 7.08
CA LEU A 10 1.79 44.44 5.80
C LEU A 10 1.29 45.68 5.04
N LYS A 11 -0.02 45.95 5.05
CA LYS A 11 -0.57 47.18 4.46
C LYS A 11 -0.06 48.43 5.17
N ALA A 12 -0.11 48.47 6.49
CA ALA A 12 0.39 49.59 7.27
C ALA A 12 1.89 49.84 7.01
N PHE A 13 2.69 48.78 6.85
CA PHE A 13 4.10 48.91 6.49
C PHE A 13 4.29 49.45 5.06
N ASP A 14 3.55 48.95 4.07
CA ASP A 14 3.64 49.43 2.69
C ASP A 14 3.18 50.89 2.52
N GLU A 15 2.20 51.31 3.33
CA GLU A 15 1.72 52.70 3.40
C GLU A 15 2.80 53.66 3.89
N THR A 16 3.76 53.20 4.71
CA THR A 16 4.86 54.06 5.16
C THR A 16 5.82 54.46 4.04
N LYS A 17 5.84 53.71 2.92
CA LYS A 17 6.76 53.90 1.77
C LYS A 17 8.25 53.93 2.11
N PHE A 18 8.65 53.62 3.35
CA PHE A 18 10.07 53.59 3.75
C PHE A 18 10.80 52.34 3.27
N GLY A 19 10.07 51.27 2.95
CA GLY A 19 10.63 50.01 2.48
C GLY A 19 11.66 49.42 3.44
N VAL A 20 12.57 48.60 2.90
CA VAL A 20 13.61 47.94 3.70
C VAL A 20 14.58 48.95 4.32
N LYS A 21 14.82 50.09 3.66
CA LYS A 21 15.69 51.16 4.18
C LYS A 21 15.18 51.72 5.52
N GLY A 22 13.86 51.88 5.67
CA GLY A 22 13.28 52.33 6.94
C GLY A 22 13.52 51.38 8.12
N LEU A 23 13.60 50.07 7.85
CA LEU A 23 13.91 49.08 8.89
C LEU A 23 15.38 49.17 9.32
N VAL A 24 16.28 49.39 8.36
CA VAL A 24 17.71 49.56 8.61
C VAL A 24 17.97 50.85 9.38
N ASP A 25 17.37 51.96 8.96
CA ASP A 25 17.52 53.27 9.60
C ASP A 25 16.93 53.27 11.04
N ALA A 26 15.91 52.44 11.30
CA ALA A 26 15.33 52.25 12.64
C ALA A 26 16.15 51.32 13.55
N GLY A 27 17.30 50.80 13.08
CA GLY A 27 18.18 49.95 13.88
C GLY A 27 17.61 48.56 14.18
N ILE A 28 16.67 48.07 13.37
CA ILE A 28 16.08 46.74 13.53
C ILE A 28 17.15 45.66 13.28
N THR A 29 17.45 44.85 14.30
CA THR A 29 18.47 43.79 14.25
C THR A 29 17.91 42.39 14.04
N LYS A 30 16.57 42.23 14.06
CA LYS A 30 15.88 40.96 13.84
C LYS A 30 14.79 41.15 12.79
N ILE A 31 14.60 40.17 11.91
CA ILE A 31 13.53 40.18 10.92
C ILE A 31 12.19 40.30 11.67
N PRO A 32 11.33 41.30 11.36
CA PRO A 32 10.01 41.45 11.97
C PRO A 32 9.06 40.29 11.65
N HIS A 33 8.16 39.95 12.59
CA HIS A 33 7.24 38.79 12.47
C HIS A 33 6.41 38.79 11.17
N MET A 34 6.06 39.99 10.66
CA MET A 34 5.32 40.15 9.40
C MET A 34 6.04 39.64 8.14
N PHE A 35 7.36 39.42 8.20
CA PHE A 35 8.14 38.88 7.08
C PHE A 35 8.40 37.37 7.19
N TYR A 36 8.08 36.74 8.32
CA TYR A 36 8.14 35.28 8.42
C TYR A 36 6.98 34.74 7.62
N HIS A 37 7.26 34.11 6.50
CA HIS A 37 6.23 33.40 5.76
C HIS A 37 5.94 32.11 6.52
N PRO A 38 4.69 31.84 6.95
CA PRO A 38 4.35 30.48 7.32
C PRO A 38 4.71 29.58 6.13
N PRO A 39 5.28 28.39 6.35
CA PRO A 39 5.62 27.51 5.24
C PRO A 39 4.38 27.32 4.36
N ASP A 40 4.52 27.52 3.04
CA ASP A 40 3.43 27.28 2.09
C ASP A 40 3.23 25.76 1.97
N HIS A 41 2.58 25.19 3.00
CA HIS A 41 2.27 23.77 3.10
C HIS A 41 1.39 23.33 1.94
N THR A 42 0.58 24.22 1.38
CA THR A 42 -0.30 23.97 0.23
C THR A 42 0.47 23.51 -1.01
N LYS A 43 1.52 24.23 -1.44
CA LYS A 43 2.35 23.79 -2.59
C LYS A 43 3.02 22.45 -2.36
N LYS A 44 3.53 22.21 -1.15
CA LYS A 44 4.17 20.93 -0.79
C LYS A 44 3.17 19.76 -0.85
N ILE A 45 1.95 19.97 -0.37
CA ILE A 45 0.85 19.00 -0.44
C ILE A 45 0.48 18.68 -1.90
N TYR A 46 0.29 19.69 -2.75
CA TYR A 46 -0.03 19.46 -4.17
C TYR A 46 1.08 18.70 -4.89
N SER A 47 2.34 18.97 -4.58
CA SER A 47 3.46 18.22 -5.15
C SER A 47 3.45 16.74 -4.73
N GLN A 48 3.16 16.44 -3.46
CA GLN A 48 3.05 15.07 -2.96
C GLN A 48 1.87 14.31 -3.58
N LEU A 49 0.73 14.98 -3.74
CA LEU A 49 -0.45 14.41 -4.40
C LEU A 49 -0.17 14.10 -5.88
N ASN A 50 0.52 14.98 -6.60
CA ASN A 50 0.88 14.74 -8.00
C ASN A 50 1.82 13.53 -8.15
N ILE A 51 2.81 13.39 -7.25
CA ILE A 51 3.70 12.23 -7.24
C ILE A 51 2.91 10.94 -6.98
N LEU A 52 1.97 10.96 -6.02
CA LEU A 52 1.12 9.82 -5.73
C LEU A 52 0.24 9.44 -6.94
N VAL A 53 -0.38 10.42 -7.60
CA VAL A 53 -1.21 10.18 -8.79
C VAL A 53 -0.38 9.62 -9.95
N GLU A 54 0.82 10.15 -10.19
CA GLU A 54 1.74 9.63 -11.21
C GLU A 54 2.10 8.17 -10.94
N TYR A 55 2.51 7.86 -9.70
CA TYR A 55 2.82 6.50 -9.27
C TYR A 55 1.63 5.56 -9.42
N MET A 56 0.45 5.97 -8.94
CA MET A 56 -0.78 5.18 -9.00
C MET A 56 -1.20 4.87 -10.43
N ASN A 57 -1.06 5.81 -11.35
CA ASN A 57 -1.34 5.57 -12.77
C ASN A 57 -0.41 4.51 -13.39
N GLN A 58 0.86 4.51 -12.98
CA GLN A 58 1.83 3.51 -13.43
C GLN A 58 1.54 2.13 -12.83
N VAL A 59 1.23 2.08 -11.54
CA VAL A 59 0.86 0.84 -10.86
C VAL A 59 -0.45 0.28 -11.42
N MET A 60 -1.45 1.12 -11.73
CA MET A 60 -2.70 0.67 -12.35
C MET A 60 -2.42 -0.07 -13.67
N LYS A 61 -1.63 0.52 -14.57
CA LYS A 61 -1.25 -0.12 -15.84
C LYS A 61 -0.55 -1.47 -15.61
N LEU A 62 0.39 -1.49 -14.67
CA LEU A 62 1.12 -2.70 -14.32
C LEU A 62 0.20 -3.80 -13.76
N GLY A 63 -0.70 -3.46 -12.84
CA GLY A 63 -1.63 -4.42 -12.26
C GLY A 63 -2.63 -4.96 -13.26
N THR A 64 -3.11 -4.14 -14.21
CA THR A 64 -3.91 -4.62 -15.34
C THR A 64 -3.18 -5.70 -16.13
N ILE A 65 -1.90 -5.48 -16.47
CA ILE A 65 -1.09 -6.48 -17.18
C ILE A 65 -0.88 -7.75 -16.33
N LEU A 66 -0.66 -7.61 -15.02
CA LEU A 66 -0.53 -8.76 -14.12
C LEU A 66 -1.82 -9.60 -14.10
N LEU A 67 -2.99 -8.97 -14.07
CA LEU A 67 -4.29 -9.65 -14.14
C LEU A 67 -4.52 -10.34 -15.50
N GLU A 68 -4.02 -9.77 -16.60
CA GLU A 68 -4.04 -10.45 -17.89
C GLU A 68 -3.19 -11.72 -17.90
N LEU A 69 -1.96 -11.62 -17.40
CA LEU A 69 -1.03 -12.75 -17.31
C LEU A 69 -1.59 -13.87 -16.41
N LEU A 70 -2.27 -13.51 -15.32
CA LEU A 70 -2.94 -14.47 -14.43
C LEU A 70 -4.15 -15.12 -15.10
N SER A 71 -4.92 -14.38 -15.91
CA SER A 71 -6.02 -14.95 -16.68
C SER A 71 -5.50 -15.96 -17.73
N GLU A 72 -4.44 -15.58 -18.46
CA GLU A 72 -3.78 -16.46 -19.43
C GLU A 72 -3.15 -17.70 -18.80
N ALA A 73 -2.61 -17.57 -17.58
CA ALA A 73 -2.06 -18.69 -16.83
C ALA A 73 -3.08 -19.81 -16.62
N PHE A 74 -4.35 -19.46 -16.53
CA PHE A 74 -5.46 -20.40 -16.40
C PHE A 74 -6.10 -20.80 -17.74
N GLY A 75 -5.57 -20.34 -18.87
CA GLY A 75 -6.16 -20.59 -20.19
C GLY A 75 -7.45 -19.80 -20.44
N LEU A 76 -7.74 -18.79 -19.62
CA LEU A 76 -8.88 -17.90 -19.80
C LEU A 76 -8.56 -16.82 -20.84
N ASN A 77 -9.57 -16.06 -21.25
CA ASN A 77 -9.36 -14.84 -22.02
C ASN A 77 -8.44 -13.89 -21.22
N PRO A 78 -7.40 -13.28 -21.81
CA PRO A 78 -6.55 -12.31 -21.12
C PRO A 78 -7.32 -11.23 -20.36
N SER A 79 -8.46 -10.75 -20.87
CA SER A 79 -9.25 -9.73 -20.17
C SER A 79 -10.12 -10.27 -19.04
N TYR A 80 -10.22 -11.58 -18.82
CA TYR A 80 -11.22 -12.19 -17.93
C TYR A 80 -11.25 -11.56 -16.53
N LEU A 81 -10.12 -11.53 -15.82
CA LEU A 81 -10.06 -10.94 -14.46
C LEU A 81 -10.38 -9.43 -14.46
N ILE A 82 -10.07 -8.73 -15.54
CA ILE A 82 -10.43 -7.30 -15.70
C ILE A 82 -11.94 -7.16 -15.89
N ASP A 83 -12.53 -8.01 -16.72
CA ASP A 83 -13.93 -8.00 -17.11
C ASP A 83 -14.87 -8.38 -15.94
N ILE A 84 -14.39 -9.15 -14.98
CA ILE A 84 -15.13 -9.41 -13.71
C ILE A 84 -14.86 -8.36 -12.63
N GLY A 85 -14.05 -7.33 -12.93
CA GLY A 85 -13.87 -6.17 -12.06
C GLY A 85 -12.69 -6.23 -11.09
N CYS A 86 -11.71 -7.11 -11.27
CA CYS A 86 -10.55 -7.19 -10.36
C CYS A 86 -9.67 -5.94 -10.34
N SER A 87 -9.82 -5.02 -11.31
CA SER A 87 -9.08 -3.76 -11.40
C SER A 87 -9.97 -2.51 -11.37
N GLU A 88 -11.22 -2.58 -10.88
CA GLU A 88 -12.08 -1.39 -10.82
C GLU A 88 -11.59 -0.34 -9.82
N ARG A 89 -10.93 -0.79 -8.75
CA ARG A 89 -10.41 0.07 -7.70
C ARG A 89 -8.94 -0.23 -7.44
N LEU A 90 -8.15 0.84 -7.35
CA LEU A 90 -6.79 0.81 -6.82
C LEU A 90 -6.72 1.72 -5.60
N SER A 91 -6.26 1.19 -4.46
CA SER A 91 -6.02 1.97 -3.24
C SER A 91 -4.56 1.81 -2.83
N ALA A 92 -3.89 2.89 -2.44
CA ALA A 92 -2.52 2.82 -1.94
C ALA A 92 -2.43 3.23 -0.47
N PHE A 93 -1.67 2.46 0.30
CA PHE A 93 -1.33 2.74 1.68
C PHE A 93 0.18 2.95 1.78
N ALA A 94 0.55 4.16 2.18
CA ALA A 94 1.93 4.52 2.45
C ALA A 94 2.23 4.23 3.93
N HIS A 95 3.10 3.26 4.18
CA HIS A 95 3.52 2.87 5.51
C HIS A 95 4.87 3.48 5.85
N TYR A 96 4.98 3.94 7.10
CA TYR A 96 6.19 4.52 7.68
C TYR A 96 6.45 3.87 9.04
N TYR A 97 7.55 3.14 9.14
CA TYR A 97 7.94 2.40 10.34
C TYR A 97 9.20 3.03 10.92
N PRO A 98 9.11 3.75 12.05
CA PRO A 98 10.27 4.27 12.75
C PRO A 98 11.22 3.16 13.21
N ALA A 99 12.47 3.52 13.49
CA ALA A 99 13.37 2.66 14.23
C ALA A 99 12.78 2.35 15.62
N CYS A 100 12.97 1.12 16.08
CA CYS A 100 12.44 0.62 17.35
C CYS A 100 13.57 -0.03 18.15
N SER A 101 13.74 0.37 19.41
CA SER A 101 14.74 -0.20 20.32
C SER A 101 14.37 -1.60 20.85
N GLU A 102 13.07 -1.94 20.86
CA GLU A 102 12.53 -3.18 21.40
C GLU A 102 11.94 -4.05 20.28
N THR A 103 12.80 -4.45 19.34
CA THR A 103 12.41 -5.19 18.13
C THR A 103 11.78 -6.56 18.42
N GLU A 104 12.12 -7.19 19.55
CA GLU A 104 11.55 -8.48 19.97
C GLU A 104 10.13 -8.35 20.54
N LEU A 105 9.71 -7.14 20.92
CA LEU A 105 8.41 -6.86 21.55
C LEU A 105 7.46 -6.09 20.64
N THR A 106 7.94 -5.63 19.47
CA THR A 106 7.18 -4.76 18.57
C THR A 106 7.15 -5.33 17.16
N LEU A 107 5.99 -5.28 16.52
CA LEU A 107 5.85 -5.52 15.09
C LEU A 107 5.47 -4.20 14.41
N GLY A 108 6.08 -3.92 13.26
CA GLY A 108 5.62 -2.84 12.39
C GLY A 108 4.24 -3.17 11.82
N THR A 109 4.09 -4.38 11.29
CA THR A 109 2.81 -4.93 10.84
C THR A 109 2.68 -6.37 11.31
N ILE A 110 1.52 -6.67 11.90
CA ILE A 110 1.20 -8.01 12.42
C ILE A 110 1.00 -9.02 11.28
N LYS A 111 0.99 -10.31 11.63
CA LYS A 111 0.62 -11.39 10.71
C LYS A 111 -0.78 -11.15 10.14
N HIS A 112 -0.90 -11.07 8.82
CA HIS A 112 -2.17 -10.98 8.10
C HIS A 112 -2.01 -11.49 6.66
N ALA A 113 -3.13 -11.75 6.00
CA ALA A 113 -3.22 -11.89 4.54
C ALA A 113 -4.04 -10.72 4.00
N ASP A 114 -3.86 -10.37 2.73
CA ASP A 114 -4.56 -9.23 2.14
C ASP A 114 -5.94 -9.65 1.63
N VAL A 115 -6.97 -8.88 1.94
CA VAL A 115 -8.38 -9.18 1.57
C VAL A 115 -8.77 -8.73 0.16
N ASN A 116 -7.80 -8.48 -0.71
CA ASN A 116 -7.97 -7.92 -2.06
C ASN A 116 -7.73 -9.00 -3.14
N PHE A 117 -7.65 -8.61 -4.42
CA PHE A 117 -7.30 -9.55 -5.49
C PHE A 117 -5.77 -9.72 -5.61
N ILE A 118 -5.07 -8.63 -5.91
CA ILE A 118 -3.60 -8.58 -5.93
C ILE A 118 -3.11 -7.29 -5.29
N SER A 119 -1.96 -7.38 -4.63
CA SER A 119 -1.23 -6.24 -4.07
C SER A 119 0.07 -6.03 -4.84
N VAL A 120 0.42 -4.77 -5.10
CA VAL A 120 1.71 -4.35 -5.65
C VAL A 120 2.40 -3.46 -4.61
N LEU A 121 3.52 -3.92 -4.09
CA LEU A 121 4.26 -3.31 -2.99
C LEU A 121 5.60 -2.75 -3.47
N LEU A 122 5.79 -1.46 -3.27
CA LEU A 122 7.10 -0.81 -3.33
C LEU A 122 7.69 -0.75 -1.91
N GLN A 123 8.92 -1.23 -1.73
CA GLN A 123 9.65 -1.08 -0.46
C GLN A 123 10.99 -0.37 -0.67
N ASP A 124 11.54 0.21 0.40
CA ASP A 124 12.88 0.78 0.41
C ASP A 124 13.98 -0.28 0.58
N HIS A 125 15.22 0.19 0.74
CA HIS A 125 16.40 -0.66 0.90
C HIS A 125 16.55 -1.26 2.31
N ILE A 126 15.72 -0.87 3.29
CA ILE A 126 15.77 -1.42 4.65
C ILE A 126 15.14 -2.81 4.69
N GLY A 127 14.12 -3.06 3.84
CA GLY A 127 13.46 -4.36 3.76
C GLY A 127 12.68 -4.68 5.04
N GLY A 128 12.59 -5.96 5.41
CA GLY A 128 11.87 -6.41 6.62
C GLY A 128 10.49 -7.00 6.36
N LEU A 129 10.04 -7.10 5.12
CA LEU A 129 8.88 -7.93 4.78
C LEU A 129 9.24 -9.42 5.00
N GLN A 130 8.36 -10.14 5.69
CA GLN A 130 8.44 -11.59 5.87
C GLN A 130 7.16 -12.25 5.37
N VAL A 131 7.31 -13.34 4.61
CA VAL A 131 6.21 -14.15 4.06
C VAL A 131 6.22 -15.52 4.73
N LEU A 132 5.05 -16.03 5.10
CA LEU A 132 4.91 -17.34 5.74
C LEU A 132 4.80 -18.44 4.68
N HIS A 133 5.80 -19.31 4.57
CA HIS A 133 5.77 -20.44 3.65
C HIS A 133 6.13 -21.73 4.39
N LYS A 134 5.26 -22.75 4.32
CA LYS A 134 5.44 -24.04 5.01
C LYS A 134 5.78 -23.87 6.50
N ASP A 135 4.97 -23.06 7.19
CA ASP A 135 5.13 -22.70 8.62
C ASP A 135 6.45 -22.04 9.00
N MET A 136 7.18 -21.50 8.02
CA MET A 136 8.42 -20.76 8.22
C MET A 136 8.30 -19.35 7.68
N TRP A 137 8.82 -18.39 8.44
CA TRP A 137 8.97 -17.00 7.96
C TRP A 137 10.18 -16.89 7.03
N ILE A 138 9.95 -16.41 5.82
CA ILE A 138 10.97 -16.15 4.80
C ILE A 138 11.08 -14.64 4.60
N ASP A 139 12.28 -14.10 4.75
CA ASP A 139 12.55 -12.69 4.44
C ASP A 139 12.46 -12.44 2.93
N VAL A 140 11.82 -11.34 2.55
CA VAL A 140 11.80 -10.86 1.16
C VAL A 140 12.87 -9.76 1.02
N PRO A 141 14.04 -10.08 0.44
CA PRO A 141 15.13 -9.13 0.37
C PRO A 141 14.76 -7.93 -0.52
N PRO A 142 15.11 -6.71 -0.11
CA PRO A 142 14.90 -5.54 -0.95
C PRO A 142 15.76 -5.66 -2.22
N LEU A 143 15.13 -5.51 -3.37
CA LEU A 143 15.78 -5.53 -4.68
C LEU A 143 15.58 -4.18 -5.36
N SER A 144 16.67 -3.61 -5.87
CA SER A 144 16.63 -2.29 -6.51
C SER A 144 15.71 -2.29 -7.73
N ALA A 145 14.87 -1.26 -7.85
CA ALA A 145 13.85 -1.14 -8.90
C ALA A 145 12.88 -2.33 -9.00
N ALA A 146 12.74 -3.13 -7.94
CA ALA A 146 11.77 -4.21 -7.91
C ALA A 146 10.48 -3.78 -7.22
N LEU A 147 9.37 -4.34 -7.68
CA LEU A 147 8.09 -4.33 -6.97
C LEU A 147 7.79 -5.75 -6.50
N ILE A 148 7.11 -5.88 -5.37
CA ILE A 148 6.64 -7.16 -4.86
C ILE A 148 5.16 -7.28 -5.23
N VAL A 149 4.75 -8.43 -5.72
CA VAL A 149 3.36 -8.75 -6.00
C VAL A 149 2.93 -9.87 -5.06
N ASN A 150 1.73 -9.76 -4.50
CA ASN A 150 1.11 -10.87 -3.79
C ASN A 150 -0.35 -11.06 -4.15
N ILE A 151 -0.78 -12.31 -4.04
CA ILE A 151 -2.17 -12.74 -4.20
C ILE A 151 -2.90 -12.44 -2.89
N GLY A 152 -4.12 -11.91 -3.01
CA GLY A 152 -5.02 -11.69 -1.89
C GLY A 152 -6.14 -12.72 -1.83
N ASP A 153 -6.87 -12.71 -0.72
CA ASP A 153 -7.87 -13.70 -0.37
C ASP A 153 -9.02 -13.75 -1.39
N LEU A 154 -9.41 -12.61 -1.99
CA LEU A 154 -10.46 -12.60 -3.01
C LEU A 154 -10.03 -13.37 -4.26
N LEU A 155 -8.78 -13.21 -4.68
CA LEU A 155 -8.28 -13.90 -5.86
C LEU A 155 -8.06 -15.40 -5.58
N GLN A 156 -7.59 -15.76 -4.39
CA GLN A 156 -7.57 -17.17 -3.95
C GLN A 156 -8.97 -17.80 -4.00
N GLN A 157 -9.99 -17.09 -3.49
CA GLN A 157 -11.36 -17.60 -3.46
C GLN A 157 -11.92 -17.84 -4.87
N ILE A 158 -11.82 -16.86 -5.78
CA ILE A 158 -12.38 -17.03 -7.13
C ILE A 158 -11.58 -18.03 -7.96
N THR A 159 -10.31 -18.28 -7.63
CA THR A 159 -9.52 -19.33 -8.26
C THR A 159 -9.67 -20.68 -7.56
N ASN A 160 -10.61 -20.81 -6.60
CA ASN A 160 -10.89 -22.05 -5.88
C ASN A 160 -9.66 -22.70 -5.22
N ASP A 161 -8.80 -21.89 -4.57
CA ASP A 161 -7.52 -22.29 -3.98
C ASP A 161 -6.37 -22.60 -4.96
N GLU A 162 -6.52 -22.41 -6.27
CA GLU A 162 -5.40 -22.58 -7.20
C GLU A 162 -4.28 -21.57 -6.90
N LEU A 163 -4.60 -20.29 -6.70
CA LEU A 163 -3.63 -19.29 -6.25
C LEU A 163 -3.61 -19.15 -4.73
N LYS A 164 -2.44 -18.86 -4.14
CA LYS A 164 -2.28 -18.80 -2.68
C LYS A 164 -2.21 -17.37 -2.18
N SER A 165 -3.19 -16.95 -1.39
CA SER A 165 -3.07 -15.81 -0.48
C SER A 165 -2.28 -16.23 0.75
N VAL A 166 -1.21 -15.48 1.04
CA VAL A 166 -0.22 -15.89 2.04
C VAL A 166 -0.07 -14.87 3.14
N HIS A 167 -0.02 -15.40 4.37
CA HIS A 167 0.24 -14.58 5.54
C HIS A 167 1.62 -13.96 5.48
N HIS A 168 1.69 -12.66 5.75
CA HIS A 168 2.92 -11.90 5.78
C HIS A 168 2.95 -10.93 6.97
N ARG A 169 4.13 -10.43 7.31
CA ARG A 169 4.33 -9.48 8.42
C ARG A 169 5.53 -8.58 8.15
N VAL A 170 5.66 -7.53 8.96
CA VAL A 170 6.85 -6.66 8.99
C VAL A 170 7.30 -6.54 10.44
N PRO A 171 8.37 -7.24 10.87
CA PRO A 171 8.96 -7.02 12.18
C PRO A 171 9.49 -5.60 12.34
N SER A 172 9.57 -5.12 13.58
CA SER A 172 10.24 -3.85 13.86
C SER A 172 11.75 -3.97 13.65
N ASN A 173 12.40 -2.86 13.32
CA ASN A 173 13.84 -2.82 13.02
C ASN A 173 14.53 -1.75 13.88
N LEU A 174 15.78 -2.02 14.28
CA LEU A 174 16.65 -1.06 14.97
C LEU A 174 17.04 0.12 14.06
N VAL A 175 17.02 -0.10 12.75
CA VAL A 175 17.33 0.90 11.72
C VAL A 175 16.05 1.35 11.03
N GLY A 176 15.88 2.66 10.86
CA GLY A 176 14.71 3.25 10.23
C GLY A 176 14.92 4.73 9.86
N PRO A 177 13.89 5.39 9.32
CA PRO A 177 12.55 4.84 9.08
C PRO A 177 12.49 3.95 7.84
N ARG A 178 11.80 2.80 7.94
CA ARG A 178 11.41 1.99 6.78
C ARG A 178 10.16 2.59 6.15
N VAL A 179 10.16 2.72 4.82
CA VAL A 179 9.01 3.16 4.04
C VAL A 179 8.60 2.10 3.03
N SER A 180 7.29 1.88 2.90
CA SER A 180 6.73 1.07 1.82
C SER A 180 5.38 1.60 1.36
N ILE A 181 5.02 1.38 0.10
CA ILE A 181 3.76 1.79 -0.50
C ILE A 181 3.08 0.53 -1.04
N ALA A 182 2.03 0.08 -0.35
CA ALA A 182 1.23 -1.08 -0.72
C ALA A 182 0.02 -0.62 -1.55
N SER A 183 -0.09 -1.09 -2.79
CA SER A 183 -1.16 -0.75 -3.72
C SER A 183 -2.07 -1.95 -3.95
N PHE A 184 -3.31 -1.87 -3.49
CA PHE A 184 -4.28 -2.96 -3.46
C PHE A 184 -5.29 -2.84 -4.61
N PHE A 185 -5.38 -3.87 -5.43
CA PHE A 185 -6.39 -4.02 -6.49
C PHE A 185 -7.64 -4.67 -5.94
N GLY A 186 -8.77 -4.00 -6.12
CA GLY A 186 -10.08 -4.45 -5.65
C GLY A 186 -11.18 -4.02 -6.62
N THR A 187 -12.42 -4.26 -6.17
CA THR A 187 -13.66 -3.91 -6.88
C THR A 187 -14.44 -2.85 -6.09
N LEU A 188 -15.44 -2.22 -6.72
CA LEU A 188 -16.27 -1.21 -6.08
C LEU A 188 -17.37 -1.84 -5.22
N THR A 189 -17.54 -1.38 -3.99
CA THR A 189 -18.58 -1.85 -3.06
C THR A 189 -19.96 -1.23 -3.32
N THR A 190 -20.12 -0.43 -4.37
CA THR A 190 -21.35 0.32 -4.69
C THR A 190 -22.06 -0.27 -5.91
N ARG A 191 -23.40 -0.22 -5.94
CA ARG A 191 -24.28 -0.62 -7.07
C ARG A 191 -24.04 0.13 -8.41
N THR A 192 -22.98 0.92 -8.49
CA THR A 192 -22.56 1.70 -9.67
C THR A 192 -21.36 1.09 -10.39
N SER A 193 -20.97 -0.14 -10.02
CA SER A 193 -20.03 -0.96 -10.81
C SER A 193 -20.45 -0.95 -12.28
N ARG A 194 -19.49 -0.82 -13.19
CA ARG A 194 -19.76 -0.95 -14.64
C ARG A 194 -19.92 -2.41 -15.07
N PHE A 195 -19.59 -3.34 -14.17
CA PHE A 195 -19.61 -4.77 -14.40
C PHE A 195 -20.79 -5.40 -13.63
N SER A 196 -21.39 -6.45 -14.17
CA SER A 196 -22.64 -7.02 -13.67
C SER A 196 -22.51 -7.79 -12.35
N CYS A 197 -21.29 -8.08 -11.90
CA CYS A 197 -21.05 -8.94 -10.74
C CYS A 197 -20.98 -8.12 -9.44
N ASN A 198 -22.03 -8.21 -8.61
CA ASN A 198 -21.98 -7.72 -7.22
C ASN A 198 -21.51 -8.82 -6.24
N THR A 199 -21.17 -9.98 -6.79
CA THR A 199 -20.86 -11.23 -6.10
C THR A 199 -19.67 -11.89 -6.76
N PHE A 200 -18.89 -12.65 -5.99
CA PHE A 200 -17.72 -13.38 -6.48
C PHE A 200 -17.80 -14.81 -5.97
N GLY A 201 -17.65 -15.76 -6.88
CA GLY A 201 -17.54 -17.18 -6.60
C GLY A 201 -16.40 -17.81 -7.40
N PRO A 202 -16.14 -19.11 -7.22
CA PRO A 202 -15.18 -19.84 -8.03
C PRO A 202 -15.45 -19.67 -9.53
N ILE A 203 -14.39 -19.43 -10.31
CA ILE A 203 -14.42 -19.38 -11.77
C ILE A 203 -14.87 -20.74 -12.28
N GLU A 204 -15.99 -20.78 -13.00
CA GLU A 204 -16.63 -22.02 -13.45
C GLU A 204 -15.69 -22.85 -14.33
N GLU A 205 -14.90 -22.19 -15.19
CA GLU A 205 -13.93 -22.83 -16.08
C GLU A 205 -12.77 -23.52 -15.35
N LEU A 206 -12.55 -23.23 -14.05
CA LEU A 206 -11.52 -23.86 -13.23
C LEU A 206 -12.06 -25.01 -12.38
N LEU A 207 -13.37 -25.20 -12.32
CA LEU A 207 -13.98 -26.30 -11.57
C LEU A 207 -13.87 -27.60 -12.36
N CYS A 208 -13.17 -28.58 -11.80
CA CYS A 208 -13.17 -29.94 -12.34
C CYS A 208 -14.49 -30.65 -12.01
N VAL A 209 -14.90 -31.63 -12.84
CA VAL A 209 -16.13 -32.43 -12.63
C VAL A 209 -16.19 -33.10 -11.24
N ASP A 210 -15.02 -33.45 -10.69
CA ASP A 210 -14.88 -34.08 -9.38
C ASP A 210 -14.54 -33.09 -8.25
N ASP A 211 -14.28 -31.80 -8.55
CA ASP A 211 -13.95 -30.79 -7.55
C ASP A 211 -15.19 -29.95 -7.21
N SER A 212 -15.69 -30.09 -6.00
CA SER A 212 -16.76 -29.23 -5.51
C SER A 212 -16.21 -27.83 -5.25
N ALA A 213 -16.94 -26.80 -5.68
CA ALA A 213 -16.66 -25.41 -5.31
C ALA A 213 -16.43 -25.30 -3.78
N ARG A 214 -15.21 -24.91 -3.39
CA ARG A 214 -14.81 -24.78 -1.97
C ARG A 214 -15.45 -23.56 -1.34
N TYR A 215 -15.70 -22.56 -2.18
CA TYR A 215 -16.26 -21.28 -1.78
C TYR A 215 -17.64 -21.11 -2.38
N LYS A 216 -18.52 -20.47 -1.61
CA LYS A 216 -19.81 -20.01 -2.10
C LYS A 216 -19.63 -18.67 -2.78
N GLU A 217 -20.48 -18.41 -3.76
CA GLU A 217 -20.64 -17.06 -4.29
C GLU A 217 -21.09 -16.11 -3.16
N THR A 218 -20.40 -14.97 -3.01
CA THR A 218 -20.66 -14.00 -1.93
C THR A 218 -20.44 -12.58 -2.41
N SER A 219 -21.13 -11.61 -1.80
CA SER A 219 -20.85 -10.20 -2.08
C SER A 219 -19.52 -9.74 -1.47
N ILE A 220 -18.92 -8.68 -2.02
CA ILE A 220 -17.69 -8.08 -1.48
C ILE A 220 -17.87 -7.67 -0.02
N GLN A 221 -19.05 -7.16 0.34
CA GLN A 221 -19.35 -6.71 1.70
C GLN A 221 -19.36 -7.89 2.68
N GLU A 222 -20.03 -8.98 2.31
CA GLU A 222 -20.06 -10.20 3.12
C GLU A 222 -18.66 -10.82 3.26
N PHE A 223 -17.89 -10.84 2.17
CA PHE A 223 -16.52 -11.33 2.17
C PHE A 223 -15.63 -10.56 3.16
N ILE A 224 -15.62 -9.22 3.06
CA ILE A 224 -14.82 -8.36 3.95
C ILE A 224 -15.22 -8.58 5.41
N VAL A 225 -16.53 -8.66 5.70
CA VAL A 225 -17.03 -8.93 7.05
C VAL A 225 -16.55 -10.31 7.55
N SER A 226 -16.59 -11.34 6.71
CA SER A 226 -16.12 -12.69 7.03
C SER A 226 -14.61 -12.76 7.31
N CYS A 227 -13.79 -12.03 6.55
CA CYS A 227 -12.34 -11.96 6.80
C CYS A 227 -12.03 -11.27 8.13
N ILE A 228 -12.74 -10.20 8.47
CA ILE A 228 -12.54 -9.46 9.73
C ILE A 228 -12.91 -10.32 10.95
N THR A 229 -13.96 -11.14 10.85
CA THR A 229 -14.42 -11.99 11.97
C THR A 229 -13.56 -13.24 12.19
N SER A 230 -12.71 -13.62 11.23
CA SER A 230 -11.93 -14.87 11.26
C SER A 230 -10.51 -14.74 11.86
N ILE A 231 -10.14 -13.59 12.44
CA ILE A 231 -8.80 -13.38 13.00
C ILE A 231 -8.70 -14.05 14.39
N ASN A 232 -8.23 -15.31 14.45
CA ASN A 232 -7.77 -15.95 15.69
C ASN A 232 -6.54 -16.86 15.51
N SER A 233 -5.42 -16.39 16.08
CA SER A 233 -4.27 -17.05 16.74
C SER A 233 -3.70 -18.40 16.28
N THR A 234 -2.45 -18.36 15.79
CA THR A 234 -1.29 -19.18 16.24
C THR A 234 0.01 -18.64 15.62
N SER A 235 1.09 -18.60 16.41
CA SER A 235 2.42 -18.11 16.00
C SER A 235 3.32 -19.26 15.50
N PRO A 236 3.76 -19.24 14.23
CA PRO A 236 4.67 -20.26 13.68
C PRO A 236 6.15 -20.01 14.06
N ARG A 237 6.98 -21.04 13.91
CA ARG A 237 8.42 -21.04 14.28
C ARG A 237 9.26 -20.20 13.31
N ILE A 238 10.23 -19.44 13.85
CA ILE A 238 11.20 -18.67 13.06
C ILE A 238 12.44 -19.53 12.85
N LEU A 239 12.79 -19.84 11.59
CA LEU A 239 14.09 -20.43 11.25
C LEU A 239 14.77 -19.52 10.21
N LEU A 240 15.98 -19.06 10.51
CA LEU A 240 16.76 -18.18 9.65
C LEU A 240 17.40 -18.98 8.50
N LEU A 241 16.58 -19.45 7.56
CA LEU A 241 17.09 -20.07 6.33
C LEU A 241 17.62 -18.96 5.42
N LYS A 242 18.92 -18.69 5.53
CA LYS A 242 19.66 -18.04 4.46
C LYS A 242 19.52 -18.94 3.23
N THR A 243 18.97 -18.39 2.15
CA THR A 243 18.84 -18.95 0.79
C THR A 243 17.69 -19.92 0.49
N LEU A 244 16.43 -19.48 0.73
CA LEU A 244 15.39 -19.72 -0.29
C LEU A 244 15.48 -18.57 -1.31
N GLN A 245 15.74 -18.88 -2.58
CA GLN A 245 15.67 -17.88 -3.65
C GLN A 245 14.20 -17.53 -3.89
N PHE A 246 13.75 -16.40 -3.34
CA PHE A 246 12.46 -15.83 -3.67
C PHE A 246 12.37 -15.62 -5.19
N LYS A 247 11.26 -16.03 -5.81
CA LYS A 247 11.14 -15.96 -7.28
C LYS A 247 11.13 -14.51 -7.72
N VAL A 248 12.15 -14.14 -8.50
CA VAL A 248 12.20 -12.91 -9.26
C VAL A 248 11.68 -13.21 -10.65
N VAL A 249 10.53 -12.64 -10.99
CA VAL A 249 9.93 -12.69 -12.32
C VAL A 249 10.42 -11.46 -13.09
N PHE A 250 11.08 -11.67 -14.22
CA PHE A 250 11.55 -10.59 -15.08
C PHE A 250 10.46 -10.21 -16.09
N SER A 251 10.14 -8.93 -16.28
CA SER A 251 9.40 -8.52 -17.49
C SER A 251 9.44 -7.02 -17.80
N PHE A 252 9.48 -6.65 -19.08
CA PHE A 252 8.44 -5.86 -19.80
C PHE A 252 8.81 -5.64 -21.28
N HIS A 253 10.11 -5.58 -21.65
CA HIS A 253 10.55 -5.56 -23.07
C HIS A 253 10.32 -6.90 -23.80
N ILE A 254 9.54 -7.79 -23.19
CA ILE A 254 9.35 -9.18 -23.55
C ILE A 254 7.90 -9.44 -24.00
N LEU A 255 6.98 -8.50 -23.75
CA LEU A 255 5.55 -8.67 -24.01
C LEU A 255 5.16 -8.63 -25.50
N GLU A 256 6.06 -8.17 -26.37
CA GLU A 256 5.86 -8.22 -27.83
C GLU A 256 6.26 -9.57 -28.45
N ASP A 257 7.05 -10.39 -27.75
CA ASP A 257 7.43 -11.74 -28.19
C ASP A 257 6.48 -12.79 -27.58
N PRO A 258 5.63 -13.46 -28.38
CA PRO A 258 4.70 -14.48 -27.88
C PRO A 258 5.40 -15.62 -27.13
N CYS A 259 6.59 -16.03 -27.57
CA CYS A 259 7.36 -17.09 -26.93
C CYS A 259 7.78 -16.69 -25.50
N ALA A 260 8.06 -15.42 -25.30
CA ALA A 260 8.55 -14.93 -24.04
C ALA A 260 7.42 -14.46 -23.12
N ARG A 261 6.28 -13.99 -23.66
CA ARG A 261 5.03 -13.86 -22.89
C ARG A 261 4.64 -15.18 -22.25
N LYS A 262 4.67 -16.29 -23.00
CA LYS A 262 4.35 -17.63 -22.47
C LYS A 262 5.21 -18.01 -21.25
N ARG A 263 6.53 -17.77 -21.31
CA ARG A 263 7.43 -18.03 -20.17
C ARG A 263 7.12 -17.17 -18.95
N VAL A 264 6.74 -15.90 -19.17
CA VAL A 264 6.33 -15.00 -18.09
C VAL A 264 5.02 -15.48 -17.47
N VAL A 265 4.02 -15.86 -18.27
CA VAL A 265 2.75 -16.44 -17.80
C VAL A 265 2.99 -17.66 -16.92
N GLU A 266 3.82 -18.61 -17.38
CA GLU A 266 4.19 -19.80 -16.61
C GLU A 266 4.90 -19.44 -15.29
N SER A 267 5.82 -18.45 -15.31
CA SER A 267 6.55 -18.01 -14.11
C SER A 267 5.64 -17.32 -13.09
N VAL A 268 4.72 -16.47 -13.55
CA VAL A 268 3.73 -15.79 -12.71
C VAL A 268 2.81 -16.81 -12.07
N ARG A 269 2.32 -17.79 -12.84
CA ARG A 269 1.49 -18.89 -12.36
C ARG A 269 2.18 -19.67 -11.24
N ASP A 270 3.35 -20.22 -11.56
CA ASP A 270 4.13 -21.07 -10.65
C ASP A 270 4.54 -20.31 -9.36
N ALA A 271 4.84 -19.01 -9.44
CA ALA A 271 5.10 -18.22 -8.25
C ALA A 271 3.84 -17.95 -7.40
N SER A 272 2.70 -17.69 -8.06
CA SER A 272 1.42 -17.42 -7.40
C SER A 272 0.82 -18.67 -6.73
N GLU A 273 1.01 -19.85 -7.33
CA GLU A 273 0.59 -21.15 -6.77
C GLU A 273 1.53 -21.63 -5.65
N THR A 274 2.85 -21.40 -5.79
CA THR A 274 3.84 -21.92 -4.83
C THR A 274 4.01 -21.02 -3.61
N PHE A 275 4.18 -19.72 -3.83
CA PHE A 275 4.56 -18.77 -2.79
C PHE A 275 3.48 -17.74 -2.48
N GLY A 276 2.54 -17.51 -3.40
CA GLY A 276 1.57 -16.41 -3.29
C GLY A 276 2.19 -15.02 -3.38
N PHE A 277 3.52 -14.95 -3.54
CA PHE A 277 4.32 -13.74 -3.60
C PHE A 277 5.44 -13.90 -4.63
N PHE A 278 5.81 -12.80 -5.29
CA PHE A 278 6.97 -12.75 -6.16
C PHE A 278 7.48 -11.32 -6.33
N GLN A 279 8.74 -11.17 -6.73
CA GLN A 279 9.31 -9.88 -7.09
C GLN A 279 9.30 -9.72 -8.61
N ILE A 280 8.94 -8.53 -9.09
CA ILE A 280 9.04 -8.15 -10.49
C ILE A 280 10.09 -7.07 -10.69
N VAL A 281 10.91 -7.25 -11.70
CA VAL A 281 11.90 -6.26 -12.16
C VAL A 281 11.69 -5.94 -13.63
N ASN A 282 12.24 -4.82 -14.07
CA ASN A 282 12.10 -4.28 -15.42
C ASN A 282 10.66 -3.87 -15.78
N HIS A 283 9.77 -3.73 -14.81
CA HIS A 283 8.31 -3.58 -14.95
C HIS A 283 7.81 -2.30 -15.67
N GLY A 284 8.69 -1.55 -16.35
CA GLY A 284 8.35 -0.37 -17.15
C GLY A 284 8.06 0.92 -16.37
N ILE A 285 7.94 0.87 -15.04
CA ILE A 285 7.76 2.08 -14.21
C ILE A 285 9.13 2.73 -14.01
N PRO A 286 9.30 4.03 -14.33
CA PRO A 286 10.59 4.70 -14.19
C PRO A 286 11.10 4.66 -12.75
N LEU A 287 12.39 4.36 -12.58
CA LEU A 287 13.05 4.39 -11.27
C LEU A 287 12.86 5.74 -10.57
N SER A 288 12.91 6.84 -11.34
CA SER A 288 12.67 8.18 -10.82
C SER A 288 11.27 8.36 -10.21
N THR A 289 10.24 7.71 -10.77
CA THR A 289 8.89 7.71 -10.20
C THR A 289 8.87 6.92 -8.88
N LEU A 290 9.54 5.76 -8.81
CA LEU A 290 9.64 4.95 -7.59
C LEU A 290 10.40 5.68 -6.46
N GLU A 291 11.51 6.36 -6.77
CA GLU A 291 12.26 7.13 -5.78
C GLU A 291 11.47 8.35 -5.29
N LYS A 292 10.87 9.12 -6.22
CA LYS A 292 10.04 10.28 -5.86
C LYS A 292 8.91 9.94 -4.92
N ILE A 293 8.21 8.82 -5.12
CA ILE A 293 7.11 8.45 -4.22
C ILE A 293 7.62 8.03 -2.84
N LYS A 294 8.73 7.28 -2.74
CA LYS A 294 9.34 6.93 -1.44
C LYS A 294 9.77 8.19 -0.68
N ASP A 295 10.46 9.10 -1.35
CA ASP A 295 10.90 10.37 -0.76
C ASP A 295 9.72 11.26 -0.40
N GLY A 296 8.68 11.31 -1.25
CA GLY A 296 7.45 12.05 -1.01
C GLY A 296 6.72 11.57 0.23
N VAL A 297 6.57 10.24 0.39
CA VAL A 297 5.99 9.60 1.58
C VAL A 297 6.84 9.90 2.81
N LYS A 298 8.15 9.64 2.77
CA LYS A 298 9.05 9.91 3.89
C LYS A 298 8.96 11.37 4.33
N SER A 299 9.08 12.29 3.37
CA SER A 299 8.99 13.74 3.62
C SER A 299 7.62 14.15 4.17
N PHE A 300 6.53 13.45 3.81
CA PHE A 300 5.20 13.69 4.40
C PHE A 300 5.15 13.31 5.87
N PHE A 301 5.63 12.11 6.22
CA PHE A 301 5.62 11.61 7.60
C PHE A 301 6.56 12.40 8.52
N GLU A 302 7.63 12.98 7.98
CA GLU A 302 8.58 13.84 8.71
C GLU A 302 8.09 15.29 8.90
N GLN A 303 6.92 15.68 8.38
CA GLN A 303 6.34 16.99 8.65
C GLN A 303 5.81 17.13 10.09
N ASP A 304 5.67 18.39 10.52
CA ASP A 304 5.04 18.74 11.79
C ASP A 304 3.65 18.12 11.92
N SER A 305 3.30 17.75 13.16
CA SER A 305 2.02 17.11 13.47
C SER A 305 0.83 17.97 13.06
N GLU A 306 0.93 19.30 13.15
CA GLU A 306 -0.10 20.26 12.72
C GLU A 306 -0.40 20.21 11.22
N VAL A 307 0.57 19.79 10.40
CA VAL A 307 0.34 19.58 8.96
C VAL A 307 -0.38 18.25 8.74
N LYS A 308 0.12 17.16 9.36
CA LYS A 308 -0.42 15.81 9.18
C LYS A 308 -1.84 15.67 9.72
N LYS A 309 -2.18 16.35 10.83
CA LYS A 309 -3.53 16.36 11.42
C LYS A 309 -4.62 16.85 10.46
N LYS A 310 -4.29 17.71 9.48
CA LYS A 310 -5.24 18.20 8.46
C LYS A 310 -5.75 17.08 7.54
N PHE A 311 -5.02 15.97 7.46
CA PHE A 311 -5.36 14.79 6.67
C PHE A 311 -5.98 13.67 7.51
N TYR A 312 -6.01 13.84 8.83
CA TYR A 312 -6.69 12.91 9.72
C TYR A 312 -8.19 13.21 9.72
N THR A 313 -8.98 12.36 9.07
CA THR A 313 -10.44 12.47 9.07
C THR A 313 -11.07 11.08 8.94
N ARG A 314 -12.31 10.95 9.42
CA ARG A 314 -13.16 9.77 9.23
C ARG A 314 -14.04 9.87 7.98
N GLU A 315 -14.10 11.05 7.37
CA GLU A 315 -14.81 11.25 6.11
C GLU A 315 -14.05 10.60 4.95
N HIS A 316 -14.79 10.10 3.96
CA HIS A 316 -14.18 9.57 2.76
C HIS A 316 -13.50 10.69 1.96
N ARG A 317 -12.16 10.70 1.92
CA ARG A 317 -11.35 11.60 1.09
C ARG A 317 -10.39 10.81 0.20
N PRO A 318 -9.97 11.38 -0.95
CA PRO A 318 -8.98 10.73 -1.82
C PRO A 318 -7.63 10.46 -1.15
N PHE A 319 -7.26 11.26 -0.15
CA PHE A 319 -6.03 11.11 0.62
C PHE A 319 -6.31 11.32 2.11
N LEU A 320 -5.78 10.43 2.93
CA LEU A 320 -6.04 10.34 4.37
C LEU A 320 -4.73 10.03 5.11
N TYR A 321 -4.59 10.56 6.31
CA TYR A 321 -3.54 10.19 7.25
C TYR A 321 -4.14 9.41 8.40
N ASN A 322 -3.69 8.18 8.60
CA ASN A 322 -4.10 7.31 9.69
C ASN A 322 -2.92 7.06 10.63
N SER A 323 -3.15 7.19 11.93
CA SER A 323 -2.16 6.85 12.96
C SER A 323 -2.50 5.57 13.74
N ASN A 324 -3.79 5.19 13.80
CA ASN A 324 -4.27 4.02 14.54
C ASN A 324 -5.28 3.24 13.67
N PHE A 325 -5.12 1.91 13.55
CA PHE A 325 -6.07 1.03 12.84
C PHE A 325 -7.26 0.59 13.71
N ASN A 326 -7.11 0.59 15.05
CA ASN A 326 -8.12 0.13 16.01
C ASN A 326 -8.37 1.19 17.10
N LEU A 327 -9.49 1.91 17.01
CA LEU A 327 -9.98 2.74 18.14
C LEU A 327 -11.39 2.33 18.62
N TYR A 328 -12.01 1.31 18.01
CA TYR A 328 -13.34 0.80 18.40
C TYR A 328 -13.40 -0.73 18.50
N VAL A 329 -12.35 -1.37 18.99
CA VAL A 329 -12.63 -2.54 19.84
C VAL A 329 -13.02 -1.94 21.18
N PHE A 330 -14.23 -2.22 21.67
CA PHE A 330 -14.56 -1.94 23.07
C PHE A 330 -13.47 -2.63 23.90
N ILE A 331 -12.51 -1.86 24.41
CA ILE A 331 -11.68 -2.32 25.51
C ILE A 331 -12.68 -2.37 26.66
N GLU A 332 -13.18 -3.56 26.97
CA GLU A 332 -13.87 -3.76 28.24
C GLU A 332 -12.96 -3.18 29.32
N PRO A 333 -13.46 -2.27 30.18
CA PRO A 333 -12.64 -1.71 31.22
C PRO A 333 -12.09 -2.88 32.03
N VAL A 334 -10.75 -2.98 32.06
CA VAL A 334 -10.04 -3.89 32.95
C VAL A 334 -10.58 -3.59 34.34
N SER A 335 -11.42 -4.48 34.85
CA SER A 335 -11.95 -4.38 36.19
C SER A 335 -10.72 -4.33 37.10
N PRO A 336 -10.57 -3.31 37.97
CA PRO A 336 -9.45 -3.29 38.88
C PRO A 336 -9.60 -4.54 39.74
N THR A 337 -8.71 -5.51 39.53
CA THR A 337 -8.51 -6.60 40.47
C THR A 337 -8.22 -5.93 41.80
N ARG A 338 -9.21 -5.95 42.68
CA ARG A 338 -9.00 -5.68 44.10
C ARG A 338 -8.00 -6.72 44.56
N VAL A 339 -6.76 -6.29 44.73
CA VAL A 339 -5.82 -6.96 45.62
C VAL A 339 -6.42 -6.78 47.01
N ASN A 340 -7.03 -7.83 47.53
CA ASN A 340 -7.23 -8.03 48.96
C ASN A 340 -6.36 -9.20 49.39
#